data_AF-A0A8T6NR49-F1
#
_entry.id   AF-A0A8T6NR49-F1
#
_cell.length_a   1.000
_cell.length_b   1.000
_cell.length_c   1.000
_cell.angle_alpha   90.00
_cell.angle_beta   90.00
_cell.angle_gamma   90.00
#
_symmetry.space_group_name_H-M   'P 1'
#
loop_
_entity.id
_entity.type
_entity.pdbx_description
1 polymer ?
#
loop_
_entity_poly.entity_id
_entity_poly.type
_entity_poly.pdbx_seq_one_letter_code
_entity_poly.pdbx_strand_id
1 'polypeptide(L)'
;MRTIWMLERAQELYNGEHDFLLAITQGSYNPGVSASFGTHDGGGAVDLSVRDLNDWFTILYDEFDAIILALRQAGFAAWIREPDELHAGSALHIHAIAIGDRDLSEAARRQLNGPEGYFRGYNGIPNDPPVPDAWGEPVVCPWMEALGYTDLR
;
A
#
# COMPACT_ATOMS: atom_id res chain seq x y z
N MET A 1 -8.99 7.37 13.42
CA MET A 1 -8.89 6.24 12.47
C MET A 1 -7.43 5.89 12.29
N ARG A 2 -7.05 4.60 12.32
CA ARG A 2 -5.64 4.16 12.24
C ARG A 2 -4.98 4.55 10.91
N THR A 3 -5.65 4.30 9.78
CA THR A 3 -5.15 4.62 8.44
C THR A 3 -4.76 6.08 8.29
N ILE A 4 -5.61 7.01 8.74
CA ILE A 4 -5.32 8.46 8.67
C ILE A 4 -4.08 8.82 9.49
N TRP A 5 -4.01 8.36 10.75
CA TRP A 5 -2.85 8.64 11.59
C TRP A 5 -1.55 8.07 11.01
N MET A 6 -1.61 6.90 10.38
CA MET A 6 -0.45 6.32 9.71
C MET A 6 -0.07 7.08 8.44
N LEU A 7 -1.03 7.63 7.67
CA LEU A 7 -0.73 8.50 6.53
C LEU A 7 -0.11 9.82 6.98
N GLU A 8 -0.61 10.43 8.05
CA GLU A 8 0.01 11.62 8.67
C GLU A 8 1.44 11.32 9.12
N ARG A 9 1.67 10.16 9.76
CA ARG A 9 3.02 9.72 10.13
C ARG A 9 3.91 9.47 8.93
N ALA A 10 3.38 8.91 7.85
CA ALA A 10 4.11 8.72 6.60
C ALA A 10 4.46 10.08 5.98
N GLN A 11 3.57 11.06 6.02
CA GLN A 11 3.84 12.42 5.53
C GLN A 11 5.02 13.06 6.27
N GLU A 12 5.06 12.93 7.60
CA GLU A 12 6.19 13.43 8.41
C GLU A 12 7.52 12.76 8.05
N LEU A 13 7.50 11.46 7.73
CA LEU A 13 8.69 10.69 7.34
C LEU A 13 9.16 11.01 5.93
N TYR A 14 8.20 11.19 5.01
CA TYR A 14 8.45 11.55 3.61
C TYR A 14 9.02 12.97 3.50
N ASN A 15 8.43 13.93 4.21
CA ASN A 15 8.86 15.33 4.24
C ASN A 15 8.98 16.00 2.85
N GLY A 16 8.21 15.52 1.86
CA GLY A 16 8.07 16.13 0.53
C GLY A 16 6.72 16.82 0.33
N GLU A 17 6.49 17.32 -0.89
CA GLU A 17 5.32 18.16 -1.22
C GLU A 17 4.06 17.35 -1.58
N HIS A 18 4.20 16.06 -1.92
CA HIS A 18 3.07 15.20 -2.20
C HIS A 18 2.26 14.91 -0.93
N ASP A 19 1.08 15.52 -0.81
CA ASP A 19 0.19 15.34 0.34
C ASP A 19 -0.59 14.01 0.22
N PHE A 20 -0.29 13.06 1.10
CA PHE A 20 -0.88 11.73 1.05
C PHE A 20 -2.39 11.70 1.35
N LEU A 21 -2.92 12.64 2.14
CA LEU A 21 -4.37 12.69 2.40
C LEU A 21 -5.12 13.24 1.20
N LEU A 22 -4.55 14.23 0.51
CA LEU A 22 -5.12 14.78 -0.73
C LEU A 22 -4.93 13.84 -1.93
N ALA A 23 -3.93 12.96 -1.89
CA ALA A 23 -3.66 11.99 -2.96
C ALA A 23 -4.59 10.77 -2.94
N ILE A 24 -5.44 10.57 -1.93
CA ILE A 24 -6.29 9.37 -1.83
C ILE A 24 -7.24 9.27 -3.04
N THR A 25 -7.10 8.20 -3.83
CA THR A 25 -8.01 7.86 -4.93
C THR A 25 -9.07 6.86 -4.49
N GLN A 26 -8.74 6.00 -3.52
CA GLN A 26 -9.68 5.06 -2.91
C GLN A 26 -9.33 4.80 -1.44
N GLY A 27 -10.34 4.88 -0.56
CA GLY A 27 -10.18 4.63 0.87
C GLY A 27 -10.73 3.28 1.33
N SER A 28 -10.65 3.06 2.64
CA SER A 28 -11.25 1.92 3.34
C SER A 28 -12.79 1.93 3.28
N TYR A 29 -13.42 0.77 3.46
CA TYR A 29 -14.88 0.55 3.39
C TYR A 29 -15.51 1.05 2.08
N ASN A 30 -14.78 0.90 0.97
CA ASN A 30 -15.24 1.25 -0.36
C ASN A 30 -15.27 0.00 -1.27
N PRO A 31 -16.25 -0.91 -1.08
CA PRO A 31 -16.34 -2.20 -1.77
C PRO A 31 -16.71 -2.11 -3.27
N GLY A 32 -16.50 -0.96 -3.92
CA GLY A 32 -17.11 -0.59 -5.19
C GLY A 32 -16.31 -0.90 -6.46
N VAL A 33 -15.07 -1.38 -6.36
CA VAL A 33 -14.23 -1.68 -7.53
C VAL A 33 -13.84 -3.15 -7.56
N SER A 34 -14.39 -3.90 -8.53
CA SER A 34 -14.09 -5.31 -8.77
C SER A 34 -12.59 -5.57 -8.95
N ALA A 35 -11.85 -4.57 -9.42
CA ALA A 35 -10.41 -4.56 -9.60
C ALA A 35 -9.58 -4.67 -8.31
N SER A 36 -10.16 -4.36 -7.14
CA SER A 36 -9.43 -4.35 -5.87
C SER A 36 -9.42 -5.70 -5.14
N PHE A 37 -10.04 -6.74 -5.72
CA PHE A 37 -10.14 -8.07 -5.11
C PHE A 37 -10.75 -8.09 -3.70
N GLY A 38 -11.54 -7.06 -3.32
CA GLY A 38 -12.16 -6.91 -2.00
C GLY A 38 -11.23 -6.39 -0.91
N THR A 39 -10.03 -5.90 -1.24
CA THR A 39 -9.08 -5.34 -0.26
C THR A 39 -9.66 -4.12 0.48
N HIS A 40 -10.51 -3.35 -0.18
CA HIS A 40 -11.17 -2.16 0.39
C HIS A 40 -12.52 -2.43 1.07
N ASP A 41 -12.94 -3.69 1.20
CA ASP A 41 -14.23 -4.05 1.82
C ASP A 41 -14.25 -3.78 3.33
N GLY A 42 -13.08 -3.56 3.94
CA GLY A 42 -12.89 -3.27 5.36
C GLY A 42 -12.02 -2.04 5.60
N GLY A 43 -11.51 -1.93 6.82
CA GLY A 43 -10.54 -0.91 7.26
C GLY A 43 -9.15 -1.09 6.64
N GLY A 44 -8.29 -0.10 6.85
CA GLY A 44 -6.84 -0.21 6.63
C GLY A 44 -6.32 -0.12 5.18
N ALA A 45 -7.13 -0.37 4.16
CA ALA A 45 -6.72 -0.23 2.75
C ALA A 45 -6.84 1.22 2.24
N VAL A 46 -5.88 1.66 1.44
CA VAL A 46 -5.87 2.96 0.76
C VAL A 46 -5.08 2.89 -0.56
N ASP A 47 -5.61 3.55 -1.58
CA ASP A 47 -4.92 3.83 -2.84
C ASP A 47 -4.58 5.31 -2.92
N LEU A 48 -3.35 5.61 -3.33
CA LEU A 48 -2.84 6.98 -3.49
C LEU A 48 -2.47 7.24 -4.94
N SER A 49 -2.88 8.39 -5.46
CA SER A 49 -2.35 8.96 -6.69
C SER A 49 -0.85 9.20 -6.54
N VAL A 50 -0.12 9.01 -7.64
CA VAL A 50 1.29 9.37 -7.77
C VAL A 50 1.51 10.56 -8.71
N ARG A 51 0.42 11.22 -9.11
CA ARG A 51 0.45 12.44 -9.91
C ARG A 51 0.74 13.63 -9.00
N ASP A 52 1.47 14.60 -9.53
CA ASP A 52 1.65 15.88 -8.87
C ASP A 52 0.27 16.55 -8.67
N LEU A 53 -0.01 16.96 -7.45
CA LEU A 53 -1.28 17.58 -7.06
C LEU A 53 -1.42 19.00 -7.63
N ASN A 54 -0.31 19.65 -8.00
CA ASN A 54 -0.27 20.95 -8.64
C ASN A 54 -0.20 20.87 -10.18
N ASP A 55 0.31 19.77 -10.73
CA ASP A 55 0.32 19.47 -12.17
C ASP A 55 -0.09 18.02 -12.45
N TRP A 56 -1.38 17.82 -12.69
CA TRP A 56 -1.96 16.49 -12.88
C TRP A 56 -1.38 15.72 -14.09
N PHE A 57 -0.70 16.38 -15.03
CA PHE A 57 -0.05 15.71 -16.16
C PHE A 57 1.29 15.08 -15.79
N THR A 58 1.88 15.50 -14.67
CA THR A 58 3.18 15.03 -14.18
C THR A 58 3.01 13.87 -13.20
N ILE A 59 3.86 12.85 -13.35
CA ILE A 59 3.96 11.70 -12.43
C ILE A 59 5.26 11.85 -11.64
N LEU A 60 5.19 11.66 -10.33
CA LEU A 60 6.29 11.86 -9.39
C LEU A 60 7.24 10.65 -9.31
N TYR A 61 7.71 10.13 -10.46
CA TYR A 61 8.53 8.91 -10.50
C TYR A 61 9.77 8.98 -9.59
N ASP A 62 10.43 10.14 -9.52
CA ASP A 62 11.62 10.33 -8.70
C ASP A 62 11.35 10.25 -7.19
N GLU A 63 10.08 10.36 -6.78
CA GLU A 63 9.67 10.33 -5.37
C GLU A 63 9.24 8.93 -4.90
N PHE A 64 9.11 7.96 -5.82
CA PHE A 64 8.50 6.66 -5.54
C PHE A 64 9.20 5.90 -4.41
N ASP A 65 10.53 5.82 -4.44
CA ASP A 65 11.31 5.15 -3.38
C ASP A 65 11.11 5.83 -2.02
N ALA A 66 11.10 7.17 -1.98
CA ALA A 66 10.94 7.94 -0.75
C ALA A 66 9.52 7.77 -0.17
N ILE A 67 8.50 7.81 -1.01
CA ILE A 67 7.10 7.63 -0.61
C ILE A 67 6.87 6.20 -0.09
N ILE A 68 7.33 5.18 -0.82
CA ILE A 68 7.17 3.78 -0.42
C ILE A 68 7.89 3.51 0.90
N LEU A 69 9.12 4.01 1.05
CA LEU A 69 9.87 3.87 2.30
C LEU A 69 9.13 4.52 3.47
N ALA A 70 8.62 5.75 3.29
CA ALA A 70 7.90 6.47 4.33
C ALA A 70 6.61 5.77 4.76
N LEU A 71 5.82 5.28 3.80
CA LEU A 71 4.61 4.49 4.07
C LEU A 71 4.96 3.20 4.85
N ARG A 72 6.00 2.47 4.43
CA ARG A 72 6.43 1.24 5.11
C ARG A 72 6.92 1.49 6.52
N GLN A 73 7.72 2.54 6.73
CA GLN A 73 8.19 2.95 8.06
C GLN A 73 7.04 3.42 8.97
N ALA A 74 6.01 4.07 8.41
CA ALA A 74 4.80 4.44 9.15
C ALA A 74 3.91 3.23 9.51
N GLY A 75 4.11 2.10 8.84
CA GLY A 75 3.50 0.83 9.19
C GLY A 75 2.60 0.22 8.12
N PHE A 76 2.62 0.73 6.89
CA PHE A 76 1.90 0.12 5.78
C PHE A 76 2.71 -1.03 5.16
N ALA A 77 2.01 -2.06 4.66
CA ALA A 77 2.51 -2.76 3.49
C ALA A 77 2.12 -1.92 2.28
N ALA A 78 3.09 -1.45 1.49
CA ALA A 78 2.83 -0.51 0.40
C ALA A 78 3.57 -0.93 -0.87
N TRP A 79 2.88 -0.84 -2.00
CA TRP A 79 3.36 -1.22 -3.33
C TRP A 79 2.96 -0.16 -4.34
N ILE A 80 3.78 0.03 -5.37
CA ILE A 80 3.34 0.70 -6.60
C ILE A 80 2.65 -0.33 -7.49
N ARG A 81 1.55 0.08 -8.09
CA ARG A 81 0.83 -0.64 -9.12
C ARG A 81 1.11 -0.01 -10.46
N GLU A 82 1.79 -0.72 -11.34
CA GLU A 82 2.09 -0.23 -12.69
C GLU A 82 0.82 -0.16 -13.55
N PRO A 83 0.80 0.65 -14.63
CA PRO A 83 -0.28 0.62 -15.59
C PRO A 83 -0.54 -0.81 -16.10
N ASP A 84 -1.81 -1.17 -16.21
CA ASP A 84 -2.26 -2.47 -16.69
C ASP A 84 -1.87 -3.68 -15.81
N GLU A 85 -1.24 -3.49 -14.64
CA GLU A 85 -0.78 -4.59 -13.77
C GLU A 85 -1.94 -5.42 -13.19
N LEU A 86 -3.02 -4.77 -12.75
CA LEU A 86 -4.16 -5.47 -12.14
C LEU A 86 -5.11 -6.04 -13.20
N HIS A 87 -5.34 -5.26 -14.25
CA HIS A 87 -6.10 -5.60 -15.45
C HIS A 87 -5.85 -4.52 -16.52
N ALA A 88 -6.19 -4.81 -17.78
CA ALA A 88 -6.14 -3.81 -18.84
C ALA A 88 -6.94 -2.54 -18.46
N GLY A 89 -6.31 -1.38 -18.56
CA GLY A 89 -6.80 -0.07 -18.16
C GLY A 89 -6.60 0.31 -16.70
N SER A 90 -6.02 -0.56 -15.85
CA SER A 90 -5.72 -0.20 -14.46
C SER A 90 -4.65 0.91 -14.42
N ALA A 91 -4.90 1.93 -13.59
CA ALA A 91 -4.06 3.13 -13.52
C ALA A 91 -2.85 2.91 -12.62
N LEU A 92 -1.78 3.65 -12.88
CA LEU A 92 -0.65 3.77 -11.97
C LEU A 92 -1.07 4.42 -10.65
N HIS A 93 -0.81 3.76 -9.52
CA HIS A 93 -1.10 4.25 -8.18
C HIS A 93 -0.23 3.53 -7.13
N ILE A 94 -0.23 4.02 -5.89
CA ILE A 94 0.27 3.26 -4.74
C ILE A 94 -0.90 2.58 -4.07
N HIS A 95 -0.76 1.30 -3.79
CA HIS A 95 -1.70 0.54 -2.96
C HIS A 95 -1.05 0.26 -1.60
N ALA A 96 -1.76 0.55 -0.51
CA ALA A 96 -1.23 0.38 0.84
C ALA A 96 -2.24 -0.21 1.84
N ILE A 97 -1.77 -1.12 2.69
CA ILE A 97 -2.54 -1.80 3.74
C ILE A 97 -1.95 -1.49 5.11
N ALA A 98 -2.75 -0.88 5.98
CA ALA A 98 -2.35 -0.52 7.35
C ALA A 98 -2.18 -1.78 8.22
N ILE A 99 -0.93 -2.15 8.51
CA ILE A 99 -0.62 -3.37 9.29
C ILE A 99 -1.19 -3.22 10.71
N GLY A 100 -1.89 -4.26 11.16
CA GLY A 100 -2.54 -4.32 12.47
C GLY A 100 -3.87 -3.56 12.58
N ASP A 101 -4.44 -3.06 11.48
CA ASP A 101 -5.83 -2.59 11.50
C ASP A 101 -6.78 -3.75 11.85
N ARG A 102 -7.75 -3.50 12.73
CA ARG A 102 -8.64 -4.55 13.26
C ARG A 102 -9.72 -4.94 12.25
N ASP A 103 -10.02 -4.02 11.34
CA ASP A 103 -11.15 -4.13 10.41
C ASP A 103 -10.68 -4.49 9.00
N LEU A 104 -9.41 -4.88 8.81
CA LEU A 104 -8.91 -5.39 7.52
C LEU A 104 -9.84 -6.46 6.96
N SER A 105 -10.19 -6.34 5.68
CA SER A 105 -10.87 -7.41 4.95
C SER A 105 -9.99 -8.66 4.86
N GLU A 106 -10.58 -9.81 4.55
CA GLU A 106 -9.83 -11.05 4.36
C GLU A 106 -8.80 -10.92 3.22
N ALA A 107 -9.17 -10.26 2.13
CA ALA A 107 -8.28 -9.97 1.02
C ALA A 107 -7.09 -9.11 1.46
N ALA A 108 -7.33 -8.02 2.20
CA ALA A 108 -6.26 -7.17 2.72
C ALA A 108 -5.32 -7.94 3.69
N ARG A 109 -5.86 -8.80 4.57
CA ARG A 109 -5.05 -9.66 5.44
C ARG A 109 -4.19 -10.65 4.66
N ARG A 110 -4.72 -11.20 3.57
CA ARG A 110 -4.01 -12.11 2.68
C ARG A 110 -2.82 -11.42 2.01
N GLN A 111 -2.95 -10.16 1.61
CA GLN A 111 -1.82 -9.39 1.06
C GLN A 111 -0.70 -9.13 2.07
N LEU A 112 -0.94 -9.27 3.38
CA LEU A 112 0.11 -9.18 4.38
C LEU A 112 0.85 -10.52 4.53
N ASN A 113 0.13 -11.57 4.93
CA ASN A 113 0.74 -12.83 5.42
C ASN A 113 0.54 -14.04 4.48
N GLY A 114 -0.19 -13.85 3.37
CA GLY A 114 -0.48 -14.90 2.40
C GLY A 114 0.76 -15.37 1.65
N PRO A 115 0.63 -16.41 0.80
CA PRO A 115 1.71 -16.92 -0.05
C PRO A 115 2.40 -15.85 -0.91
N GLU A 116 1.62 -14.89 -1.39
CA GLU A 116 2.01 -13.73 -2.20
C GLU A 116 2.17 -12.44 -1.38
N GLY A 117 2.21 -12.54 -0.06
CA GLY A 117 2.09 -11.39 0.83
C GLY A 117 3.37 -10.58 1.04
N TYR A 118 3.17 -9.37 1.56
CA TYR A 118 4.20 -8.40 1.91
C TYR A 118 5.33 -9.01 2.72
N PHE A 119 5.04 -9.70 3.82
CA PHE A 119 6.08 -10.22 4.72
C PHE A 119 6.96 -11.31 4.09
N ARG A 120 6.62 -11.79 2.89
CA ARG A 120 7.41 -12.73 2.09
C ARG A 120 8.18 -12.06 0.93
N GLY A 121 8.12 -10.72 0.81
CA GLY A 121 8.79 -9.97 -0.25
C GLY A 121 8.05 -9.96 -1.59
N TYR A 122 6.74 -10.26 -1.60
CA TYR A 122 5.93 -10.29 -2.81
C TYR A 122 4.99 -9.08 -2.92
N ASN A 123 4.44 -8.89 -4.12
CA ASN A 123 3.64 -7.72 -4.46
C ASN A 123 2.18 -7.75 -3.96
N GLY A 124 1.73 -8.81 -3.26
CA GLY A 124 0.37 -8.92 -2.74
C GLY A 124 -0.70 -9.26 -3.77
N ILE A 125 -0.36 -9.46 -5.04
CA ILE A 125 -1.32 -9.89 -6.08
C ILE A 125 -1.36 -11.42 -6.08
N PRO A 126 -2.56 -12.06 -6.12
CA PRO A 126 -2.72 -13.52 -6.06
C PRO A 126 -2.31 -14.21 -7.38
N ASN A 127 -1.07 -14.01 -7.81
CA ASN A 127 -0.44 -14.64 -8.96
C ASN A 127 0.15 -16.00 -8.58
N ASP A 128 0.16 -16.92 -9.55
CA ASP A 128 0.85 -18.20 -9.44
C ASP A 128 1.80 -18.39 -10.64
N PRO A 129 3.13 -18.31 -10.45
CA PRO A 129 3.81 -18.14 -9.17
C PRO A 129 3.67 -16.71 -8.59
N PRO A 130 3.88 -16.52 -7.26
CA PRO A 130 3.95 -15.19 -6.66
C PRO A 130 5.01 -14.29 -7.32
N VAL A 131 4.71 -12.99 -7.42
CA VAL A 131 5.59 -12.01 -8.06
C VAL A 131 6.33 -11.21 -6.98
N PRO A 132 7.68 -11.15 -7.00
CA PRO A 132 8.45 -10.30 -6.09
C PRO A 132 8.06 -8.84 -6.18
N ASP A 133 8.16 -8.13 -5.07
CA ASP A 133 8.00 -6.68 -5.05
C ASP A 133 9.17 -5.99 -5.77
N ALA A 134 8.85 -5.12 -6.74
CA ALA A 134 9.85 -4.40 -7.53
C ALA A 134 10.42 -3.16 -6.80
N TRP A 135 9.75 -2.69 -5.74
CA TRP A 135 10.05 -1.40 -5.07
C TRP A 135 10.68 -1.59 -3.70
N GLY A 136 11.44 -2.67 -3.55
CA GLY A 136 12.27 -2.95 -2.39
C GLY A 136 11.64 -3.89 -1.38
N GLU A 137 12.38 -4.16 -0.32
CA GLU A 137 12.05 -5.19 0.65
C GLU A 137 11.06 -4.73 1.74
N PRO A 138 10.38 -5.67 2.40
CA PRO A 138 9.52 -5.37 3.54
C PRO A 138 10.29 -4.69 4.68
N VAL A 139 9.73 -3.61 5.22
CA VAL A 139 10.13 -3.05 6.51
C VAL A 139 9.30 -3.70 7.61
N VAL A 140 9.98 -4.38 8.54
CA VAL A 140 9.38 -4.99 9.72
C VAL A 140 9.82 -4.20 10.96
N CYS A 141 8.88 -3.49 11.58
CA CYS A 141 9.13 -2.72 12.79
C CYS A 141 8.94 -3.60 14.04
N PRO A 142 9.64 -3.34 15.17
CA PRO A 142 9.50 -4.15 16.39
C PRO A 142 8.07 -4.29 16.92
N TRP A 143 7.23 -3.27 16.73
CA TRP A 143 5.82 -3.35 17.12
C TRP A 143 5.00 -4.29 16.24
N MET A 144 5.39 -4.49 14.97
CA MET A 144 4.75 -5.45 14.07
C MET A 144 5.05 -6.87 14.55
N GLU A 145 6.29 -7.15 14.94
CA GLU A 145 6.70 -8.43 15.53
C GLU A 145 5.95 -8.72 16.83
N ALA A 146 5.77 -7.69 17.69
CA ALA A 146 4.97 -7.82 18.90
C ALA A 146 3.49 -8.15 18.63
N LEU A 147 2.98 -7.83 17.44
CA LEU A 147 1.64 -8.22 16.96
C LEU A 147 1.64 -9.58 16.22
N GLY A 148 2.78 -10.24 16.08
CA GLY A 148 2.94 -11.54 15.42
C GLY A 148 3.24 -11.45 13.92
N TYR A 149 3.54 -10.26 13.39
CA TYR A 149 4.00 -10.11 12.01
C TYR A 149 5.53 -10.19 11.98
N THR A 150 6.07 -11.26 11.40
CA THR A 150 7.51 -11.48 11.27
C THR A 150 7.93 -11.41 9.81
N ASP A 151 9.22 -11.25 9.56
CA ASP A 151 9.79 -11.55 8.24
C ASP A 151 9.59 -13.03 7.92
N LEU A 152 9.06 -13.34 6.73
CA LEU A 152 8.71 -14.68 6.27
C LEU A 152 9.49 -15.09 5.00
N ARG A 153 10.51 -14.33 4.63
CA ARG A 153 11.43 -14.61 3.53
C ARG A 153 12.41 -15.74 3.87
#